data_AF-A0A957GEQ5-F1
#
_entry.id   AF-A0A957GEQ5-F1
#
_cell.length_a   1.000
_cell.length_b   1.000
_cell.length_c   1.000
_cell.angle_alpha   90.00
_cell.angle_beta   90.00
_cell.angle_gamma   90.00
#
_symmetry.space_group_name_H-M   'P 1'
#
loop_
_entity.id
_entity.type
_entity.pdbx_description
1 polymer ?
#
loop_
_entity_poly.entity_id
_entity_poly.type
_entity_poly.pdbx_seq_one_letter_code
_entity_poly.pdbx_strand_id
1 'polypeptide(L)'
;MKRWQLWVGILVSAVFLWVALRGLKLDEVASAMRQGNYWWLIPSVAVYFVAVWARTWRWDYMLRPLKHVPVRRLFPVVVIGYMGNNVYPFRAGELLRSYV
;
A
#
# COMPACT_ATOMS: atom_id res chain seq x y z
N MET A 1 -20.01 -12.00 -4.65
CA MET A 1 -19.04 -12.62 -3.73
C MET A 1 -19.82 -13.45 -2.73
N LYS A 2 -19.62 -14.78 -2.64
CA LYS A 2 -20.44 -15.63 -1.76
C LYS A 2 -20.14 -15.25 -0.30
N ARG A 3 -21.17 -14.79 0.42
CA ARG A 3 -21.13 -14.20 1.77
C ARG A 3 -20.29 -14.98 2.80
N TRP A 4 -20.14 -16.30 2.63
CA TRP A 4 -19.36 -17.17 3.53
C TRP A 4 -17.84 -16.89 3.52
N GLN A 5 -17.27 -16.49 2.38
CA GLN A 5 -15.83 -16.21 2.26
C GLN A 5 -15.42 -15.00 3.11
N LEU A 6 -16.33 -14.03 3.28
CA LEU A 6 -16.12 -12.87 4.16
C LEU A 6 -16.03 -13.29 5.62
N TRP A 7 -16.94 -14.16 6.07
CA TRP A 7 -16.94 -14.66 7.45
C TRP A 7 -15.70 -15.49 7.77
N VAL A 8 -15.28 -16.35 6.84
CA VAL A 8 -14.02 -17.08 6.97
C VAL A 8 -12.83 -16.11 7.03
N GLY A 9 -12.79 -15.11 6.15
CA GLY A 9 -11.73 -14.09 6.17
C GLY A 9 -11.68 -13.29 7.47
N ILE A 10 -12.83 -12.95 8.05
CA ILE A 10 -12.94 -12.26 9.35
C ILE A 10 -12.44 -13.16 10.47
N LEU A 11 -12.88 -14.42 10.50
CA LEU A 11 -12.49 -15.38 11.53
C LEU A 11 -10.98 -15.66 11.50
N VAL A 12 -10.44 -15.88 10.30
CA VAL A 12 -8.99 -16.04 10.08
C VAL A 12 -8.24 -14.79 10.54
N SER A 13 -8.66 -13.60 10.11
CA SER A 13 -8.05 -12.33 10.55
C SER A 13 -8.07 -12.17 12.08
N ALA A 14 -9.19 -12.51 12.73
CA ALA A 14 -9.33 -12.41 14.17
C ALA A 14 -8.40 -13.39 14.92
N VAL A 15 -8.26 -14.62 14.43
CA VAL A 15 -7.35 -15.62 15.00
C VAL A 15 -5.89 -15.15 14.87
N PHE A 16 -5.47 -14.68 13.70
CA PHE A 16 -4.10 -14.18 13.51
C PHE A 16 -3.81 -12.94 14.33
N LEU A 17 -4.79 -12.03 14.45
CA LEU A 17 -4.65 -10.84 15.29
C LEU A 17 -4.53 -11.21 16.77
N TRP A 18 -5.31 -12.19 17.24
CA TRP A 18 -5.19 -12.70 18.60
C TRP A 18 -3.83 -13.37 18.85
N VAL A 19 -3.36 -14.22 17.93
CA VAL A 19 -2.04 -14.86 18.04
C VAL A 19 -0.92 -13.81 18.07
N ALA A 20 -0.99 -12.79 17.22
CA ALA A 20 0.00 -11.72 17.18
C ALA A 20 0.01 -10.87 18.47
N LEU A 21 -1.15 -10.63 19.09
CA LEU A 21 -1.28 -9.77 20.26
C LEU A 21 -1.08 -10.50 21.59
N ARG A 22 -1.32 -11.82 21.67
CA ARG A 22 -1.31 -12.58 22.94
C ARG A 22 0.05 -12.56 23.66
N GLY A 23 1.15 -12.36 22.93
CA GLY A 23 2.50 -12.26 23.50
C GLY A 23 3.09 -10.85 23.46
N LEU A 24 2.32 -9.85 23.01
CA LEU A 24 2.85 -8.51 22.78
C LEU A 24 2.86 -7.69 24.07
N LYS A 25 4.03 -7.50 24.66
CA LYS A 25 4.21 -6.54 25.74
C LYS A 25 4.36 -5.14 25.13
N LEU A 26 3.35 -4.31 25.35
CA LEU A 26 3.30 -2.94 24.81
C LEU A 26 4.52 -2.11 25.25
N ASP A 27 5.05 -2.36 26.44
CA ASP A 27 6.25 -1.69 26.97
C ASP A 27 7.52 -2.05 26.17
N GLU A 28 7.67 -3.32 25.79
CA GLU A 28 8.80 -3.77 24.97
C GLU A 28 8.71 -3.14 23.56
N VAL A 29 7.51 -3.04 22.99
CA VAL A 29 7.28 -2.35 21.70
C VAL A 29 7.63 -0.87 21.78
N ALA A 30 7.16 -0.17 22.81
CA ALA A 30 7.44 1.26 22.99
C ALA A 30 8.95 1.53 23.18
N SER A 31 9.64 0.65 23.92
CA SER A 31 11.08 0.73 24.11
C SER A 31 11.85 0.47 22.81
N ALA A 32 11.43 -0.53 22.03
CA ALA A 32 12.03 -0.87 20.74
C ALA A 32 11.83 0.25 19.70
N MET A 33 10.66 0.91 19.70
CA MET A 33 10.44 2.07 18.83
C MET A 33 11.36 3.24 19.19
N ARG A 34 11.65 3.47 20.48
CA ARG A 34 12.57 4.56 20.89
C ARG A 34 14.03 4.25 20.60
N GLN A 35 14.45 2.99 20.66
CA GLN A 35 15.83 2.57 20.37
C GLN A 35 16.09 2.30 18.89
N GLY A 36 15.03 2.17 18.08
CA GLY A 36 15.14 1.90 16.66
C GLY A 36 15.95 2.95 15.91
N ASN A 37 16.88 2.50 15.06
CA ASN A 37 17.68 3.41 14.26
C ASN A 37 16.88 3.92 13.05
N TYR A 38 16.33 5.13 13.18
CA TYR A 38 15.56 5.83 12.15
C TYR A 38 16.37 6.14 10.87
N TRP A 39 17.69 5.98 10.87
CA TRP A 39 18.51 6.11 9.68
C TRP A 39 18.12 5.11 8.59
N TRP A 40 17.62 3.93 8.98
CA TRP A 40 17.10 2.91 8.06
C TRP A 40 15.79 3.31 7.38
N LEU A 41 15.12 4.34 7.89
CA LEU A 41 13.90 4.87 7.28
C LEU A 41 14.22 5.57 5.94
N ILE A 42 15.39 6.20 5.83
CA ILE A 42 15.84 6.90 4.61
C ILE A 42 15.96 5.96 3.40
N PRO A 43 16.75 4.85 3.45
CA PRO A 43 16.82 3.92 2.33
C PRO A 43 15.47 3.22 2.08
N SER A 44 14.68 2.97 3.12
CA SER A 44 13.34 2.38 2.97
C SER A 44 12.41 3.30 2.17
N VAL A 45 12.41 4.59 2.47
CA VAL A 45 11.65 5.61 1.73
C VAL A 45 12.17 5.72 0.30
N ALA A 46 13.49 5.73 0.10
CA ALA A 46 14.07 5.77 -1.24
C ALA A 46 13.65 4.56 -2.10
N VAL A 47 13.72 3.34 -1.53
CA VAL A 47 13.27 2.11 -2.20
C VAL A 47 11.78 2.17 -2.50
N TYR A 48 10.96 2.71 -1.60
CA TYR A 48 9.53 2.91 -1.84
C TYR A 48 9.27 3.84 -3.04
N PHE A 49 9.96 4.99 -3.11
CA PHE A 49 9.83 5.89 -4.26
C PHE A 49 10.29 5.23 -5.57
N VAL A 50 11.39 4.46 -5.54
CA VAL A 50 11.85 3.69 -6.71
C VAL A 50 10.81 2.65 -7.13
N ALA A 51 10.18 1.95 -6.19
CA ALA A 51 9.13 0.99 -6.49
C ALA A 51 7.90 1.65 -7.14
N VAL A 52 7.48 2.82 -6.62
CA VAL A 52 6.39 3.62 -7.22
C VAL A 52 6.78 4.15 -8.61
N TRP A 53 8.03 4.54 -8.80
CA TRP A 53 8.55 4.96 -10.09
C TRP A 53 8.55 3.83 -11.12
N ALA A 54 9.11 2.67 -10.78
CA ALA A 54 9.12 1.48 -11.63
C ALA A 54 7.69 1.06 -12.02
N ARG A 55 6.77 1.17 -11.07
CA ARG A 55 5.35 0.93 -11.32
C ARG A 55 4.74 1.96 -12.27
N THR A 56 5.04 3.24 -12.09
CA THR A 56 4.60 4.31 -13.01
C THR A 56 5.11 4.04 -14.42
N TRP A 57 6.37 3.61 -14.55
CA TRP A 57 6.95 3.26 -15.84
C TRP A 57 6.28 2.05 -16.48
N ARG A 58 5.90 1.04 -15.68
CA ARG A 58 5.09 -0.10 -16.16
C ARG A 58 3.74 0.36 -16.72
N TRP A 59 3.07 1.30 -16.05
CA TRP A 59 1.81 1.85 -16.50
C TRP A 59 1.98 2.72 -17.75
N ASP A 60 3.04 3.53 -17.84
CA ASP A 60 3.42 4.25 -19.06
C ASP A 60 3.54 3.27 -20.23
N TYR A 61 4.29 2.17 -20.05
CA TYR A 61 4.46 1.15 -21.07
C TYR A 61 3.13 0.50 -21.50
N MET A 62 2.24 0.19 -20.56
CA MET A 62 0.90 -0.35 -20.86
C MET A 62 -0.03 0.66 -21.57
N LEU A 63 0.15 1.97 -21.35
CA LEU A 63 -0.68 3.03 -21.91
C LEU A 63 -0.17 3.56 -23.27
N ARG A 64 1.07 3.26 -23.64
CA ARG A 64 1.65 3.57 -24.97
C ARG A 64 0.80 3.16 -26.18
N PRO A 65 0.08 2.01 -26.20
CA PRO A 65 -0.76 1.66 -27.34
C PRO A 65 -2.06 2.49 -27.44
N LEU A 66 -2.45 3.19 -26.38
CA LEU A 66 -3.68 4.00 -26.33
C LEU A 66 -3.39 5.49 -26.53
N LYS A 67 -2.40 6.04 -25.82
CA LYS A 67 -2.01 7.45 -25.92
C LYS A 67 -0.65 7.67 -25.24
N HIS A 68 0.27 8.38 -25.89
CA HIS A 68 1.53 8.75 -25.28
C HIS A 68 1.30 9.88 -24.24
N VAL A 69 1.42 9.56 -22.95
CA VAL A 69 1.32 10.53 -21.85
C VAL A 69 2.68 10.59 -21.16
N PRO A 70 3.31 11.77 -21.02
CA PRO A 70 4.63 11.86 -20.40
C PRO A 70 4.61 11.38 -18.94
N VAL A 71 5.60 10.58 -18.56
CA VAL A 71 5.79 10.00 -17.20
C VAL A 71 5.68 11.06 -16.09
N ARG A 72 6.11 12.30 -16.36
CA ARG A 72 5.99 13.43 -15.41
C ARG A 72 4.55 13.81 -15.06
N ARG A 73 3.58 13.63 -15.97
CA ARG A 73 2.14 13.79 -15.67
C ARG A 73 1.52 12.51 -15.12
N LEU A 74 2.02 11.35 -15.54
CA LEU A 74 1.50 10.05 -15.10
C LEU A 74 1.85 9.74 -13.64
N PHE A 75 3.03 10.18 -13.18
CA PHE A 75 3.54 9.93 -11.83
C PHE A 75 2.60 10.43 -10.72
N PRO A 76 2.16 11.70 -10.68
CA PRO A 76 1.22 12.16 -9.66
C PRO A 76 -0.13 11.44 -9.74
N VAL A 77 -0.63 11.09 -10.93
CA VAL A 77 -1.90 10.34 -11.09
C VAL A 77 -1.79 8.92 -10.52
N VAL A 78 -0.67 8.23 -10.77
CA VAL A 78 -0.41 6.91 -10.19
C VAL A 78 -0.23 7.00 -8.68
N VAL A 79 0.47 8.01 -8.18
CA VAL A 79 0.65 8.25 -6.74
C VAL A 79 -0.70 8.52 -6.07
N ILE A 80 -1.56 9.37 -6.64
CA ILE A 80 -2.90 9.68 -6.10
C ILE A 80 -3.82 8.45 -6.16
N GLY A 81 -3.81 7.67 -7.24
CA GLY A 81 -4.57 6.42 -7.35
C GLY A 81 -4.12 5.38 -6.31
N TYR A 82 -2.82 5.30 -6.02
CA TYR A 82 -2.29 4.43 -4.97
C TYR A 82 -2.52 4.97 -3.56
N MET A 83 -2.48 6.28 -3.36
CA MET A 83 -2.90 6.91 -2.12
C MET A 83 -4.37 6.57 -1.84
N GLY A 84 -5.23 6.67 -2.86
CA GLY A 84 -6.63 6.25 -2.78
C GLY A 84 -6.78 4.76 -2.43
N ASN A 85 -5.94 3.88 -2.97
CA ASN A 85 -5.99 2.45 -2.65
C ASN A 85 -5.53 2.13 -1.22
N ASN A 86 -4.54 2.86 -0.69
CA ASN A 86 -4.05 2.65 0.68
C ASN A 86 -4.95 3.29 1.75
N VAL A 87 -5.62 4.40 1.43
CA VAL A 87 -6.49 5.13 2.37
C VAL A 87 -7.91 4.56 2.37
N TYR A 88 -8.43 4.11 1.22
CA TYR A 88 -9.79 3.60 1.14
C TYR A 88 -9.85 2.07 1.26
N PRO A 89 -10.63 1.52 2.22
CA PRO A 89 -10.91 0.09 2.27
C PRO A 89 -11.64 -0.35 1.00
N PHE A 90 -11.49 -1.63 0.62
CA PHE A 90 -12.04 -2.25 -0.60
C PHE A 90 -11.35 -1.93 -1.95
N ARG A 91 -10.10 -1.45 -1.98
CA ARG A 91 -9.39 -1.13 -3.24
C ARG A 91 -10.13 -0.07 -4.08
N ALA A 92 -10.87 0.85 -3.44
CA ALA A 92 -11.59 1.94 -4.11
C ALA A 92 -10.66 2.95 -4.85
N GLY A 93 -9.34 2.79 -4.75
CA GLY A 93 -8.37 3.52 -5.57
C GLY A 93 -8.53 3.28 -7.07
N GLU A 94 -9.13 2.17 -7.52
CA GLU A 94 -9.47 1.97 -8.93
C GLU A 94 -10.61 2.90 -9.40
N LEU A 95 -11.56 3.23 -8.54
CA LEU A 95 -12.66 4.18 -8.85
C LEU A 95 -12.14 5.62 -8.98
N LEU A 96 -11.22 6.02 -8.10
CA LEU A 96 -10.55 7.33 -8.20
C LEU A 96 -9.74 7.45 -9.49
N ARG A 97 -9.08 6.37 -9.92
CA ARG A 97 -8.32 6.33 -11.18
C ARG A 97 -9.22 6.41 -12.43
N SER A 98 -10.48 5.96 -12.35
CA SER A 98 -11.44 6.08 -13.46
C SER A 98 -12.13 7.44 -13.53
N TYR A 99 -12.08 8.24 -12.46
CA TYR A 99 -12.75 9.54 -12.38
C TYR A 99 -11.85 10.73 -12.74
N VAL A 100 -10.52 10.58 -12.60
CA VAL A 100 -9.50 11.57 -12.99
C VAL A 100 -8.98 11.29 -14.39
#